data_AF-V5G6T9-F1
#
_entry.id   AF-V5G6T9-F1
#
_cell.length_a   1.000
_cell.length_b   1.000
_cell.length_c   1.000
_cell.angle_alpha   90.00
_cell.angle_beta   90.00
_cell.angle_gamma   90.00
#
_symmetry.space_group_name_H-M   'P 1'
#
loop_
_entity.id
_entity.type
_entity.pdbx_description
1 polymer ?
#
loop_
_entity_poly.entity_id
_entity_poly.type
_entity_poly.pdbx_seq_one_letter_code
_entity_poly.pdbx_strand_id
1 'polypeptide(L)'
;MNVGDEQWTIYTAAQHLPAVLTDPNRGKQINFFTKTWGDTFVDKTVIEKSPFLPEITYAHFESYLRKYGKRYKRHLRLSQTKFENIQIKQPKSTNLNTDNIPEIYLRHQFNLNDPKVFAEVFQENKTEHDLQDELSYYLDTVEEQIAHQVSQKSGAFFHAMTSHDTIMEQMGTAW
;
A
#
# COMPACT_ATOMS: atom_id res chain seq x y z
N MET A 1 34.80 -73.00 -12.35
CA MET A 1 34.92 -72.57 -13.76
C MET A 1 35.07 -71.06 -13.77
N ASN A 2 36.04 -70.56 -14.54
CA ASN A 2 36.55 -69.19 -14.58
C ASN A 2 35.48 -68.10 -14.64
N VAL A 3 35.59 -67.12 -13.75
CA VAL A 3 35.15 -65.74 -14.05
C VAL A 3 36.24 -65.19 -14.96
N GLY A 4 35.93 -65.00 -16.24
CA GLY A 4 36.91 -64.52 -17.22
C GLY A 4 37.39 -63.12 -16.86
N ASP A 5 38.69 -62.94 -16.74
CA ASP A 5 39.33 -61.62 -16.68
C ASP A 5 39.12 -60.93 -18.04
N GLU A 6 38.08 -60.10 -18.15
CA GLU A 6 37.86 -59.28 -19.34
C GLU A 6 39.00 -58.27 -19.48
N GLN A 7 39.81 -58.43 -20.53
CA GLN A 7 40.86 -57.47 -20.88
C GLN A 7 40.25 -56.14 -21.30
N TRP A 8 40.66 -55.07 -20.62
CA TRP A 8 40.23 -53.71 -20.92
C TRP A 8 40.55 -53.32 -22.37
N THR A 9 39.53 -52.94 -23.13
CA THR A 9 39.64 -52.44 -24.50
C THR A 9 38.96 -51.08 -24.65
N ILE A 10 39.30 -50.33 -25.70
CA ILE A 10 38.73 -49.00 -25.99
C ILE A 10 37.20 -49.05 -26.10
N TYR A 11 36.64 -50.20 -26.51
CA TYR A 11 35.20 -50.45 -26.60
C TYR A 11 34.53 -50.76 -25.26
N THR A 12 35.31 -51.05 -24.20
CA THR A 12 34.83 -51.23 -22.82
C THR A 12 34.85 -49.94 -21.99
N ALA A 13 35.35 -48.83 -22.56
CA ALA A 13 35.40 -47.54 -21.89
C ALA A 13 34.04 -46.82 -21.93
N ALA A 14 33.15 -47.12 -20.98
CA ALA A 14 31.95 -46.31 -20.75
C ALA A 14 32.30 -45.12 -19.83
N GLN A 15 32.73 -44.00 -20.41
CA GLN A 15 32.96 -42.77 -19.63
C GLN A 15 31.69 -41.93 -19.55
N HIS A 16 31.23 -41.69 -18.33
CA HIS A 16 30.20 -40.68 -18.07
C HIS A 16 30.87 -39.30 -18.14
N LEU A 17 30.92 -38.70 -19.34
CA LEU A 17 31.50 -37.37 -19.62
C LEU A 17 31.17 -36.28 -18.58
N PRO A 18 29.96 -36.22 -17.99
CA PRO A 18 29.65 -35.28 -16.92
C PRO A 18 30.49 -35.47 -15.66
N ALA A 19 30.88 -36.72 -15.33
CA ALA A 19 31.68 -37.08 -14.16
C ALA A 19 33.15 -36.65 -14.30
N VAL A 20 33.66 -36.56 -15.53
CA VAL A 20 35.02 -36.07 -15.82
C VAL A 20 35.07 -34.53 -15.75
N LEU A 21 33.93 -33.88 -16.00
CA LEU A 21 33.78 -32.41 -15.92
C LEU A 21 33.33 -31.92 -14.53
N THR A 22 32.98 -32.81 -13.61
CA THR A 22 32.70 -32.46 -12.22
C THR A 22 34.00 -32.53 -11.43
N ASP A 23 34.62 -31.37 -11.21
CA ASP A 23 35.72 -31.25 -10.24
C ASP A 23 35.22 -31.75 -8.88
N PRO A 24 35.76 -32.85 -8.31
CA PRO A 24 35.29 -33.39 -7.03
C PRO A 24 35.53 -32.44 -5.85
N ASN A 25 36.37 -31.41 -6.03
CA ASN A 25 36.56 -30.34 -5.05
C ASN A 25 35.54 -29.20 -5.19
N ARG A 26 34.76 -29.15 -6.29
CA ARG A 26 33.56 -28.32 -6.37
C ARG A 26 32.44 -29.07 -5.68
N GLY A 27 32.21 -28.76 -4.40
CA GLY A 27 31.07 -29.26 -3.66
C GLY A 27 29.75 -28.97 -4.38
N LYS A 28 28.67 -29.60 -3.93
CA LYS A 28 27.33 -29.33 -4.45
C LYS A 28 27.04 -27.84 -4.23
N GLN A 29 27.00 -27.09 -5.33
CA GLN A 29 26.69 -25.65 -5.38
C GLN A 29 25.25 -25.42 -4.93
N ILE A 30 25.03 -25.41 -3.61
CA ILE A 30 23.70 -25.40 -2.98
C ILE A 30 22.99 -24.04 -3.10
N ASN A 31 23.73 -22.94 -3.24
CA ASN A 31 23.18 -21.58 -3.21
C ASN A 31 23.77 -20.70 -4.33
N PHE A 32 23.01 -19.68 -4.75
CA PHE A 32 23.42 -18.73 -5.79
C PHE A 32 24.78 -18.07 -5.51
N PHE A 33 25.07 -17.79 -4.24
CA PHE A 33 26.30 -17.11 -3.83
C PHE A 33 27.54 -18.00 -3.92
N THR A 34 27.46 -19.25 -3.47
CA THR A 34 28.55 -20.22 -3.63
C THR A 34 28.83 -20.51 -5.10
N LYS A 35 27.81 -20.42 -5.99
CA LYS A 35 27.98 -20.57 -7.45
C LYS A 35 28.88 -19.48 -8.04
N THR A 36 28.77 -18.27 -7.53
CA THR A 36 29.45 -17.09 -8.09
C THR A 36 30.82 -16.87 -7.44
N TRP A 37 30.93 -17.19 -6.14
CA TRP A 37 32.12 -16.86 -5.33
C TRP A 37 32.86 -18.07 -4.74
N GLY A 38 32.39 -19.29 -5.04
CA GLY A 38 33.01 -20.54 -4.58
C GLY A 38 32.56 -20.98 -3.19
N ASP A 39 32.90 -22.21 -2.83
CA ASP A 39 32.51 -22.84 -1.55
C ASP A 39 33.15 -22.20 -0.32
N THR A 40 34.14 -21.32 -0.52
CA THR A 40 34.73 -20.49 0.55
C THR A 40 33.84 -19.29 0.92
N PHE A 41 32.84 -18.97 0.10
CA PHE A 41 31.83 -17.96 0.44
C PHE A 41 30.89 -18.54 1.50
N VAL A 42 31.30 -18.39 2.75
CA VAL A 42 30.47 -18.62 3.93
C VAL A 42 29.84 -17.30 4.32
N ASP A 43 28.53 -17.31 4.57
CA ASP A 43 27.82 -16.15 5.07
C ASP A 43 28.47 -15.76 6.40
N LYS A 44 29.14 -14.60 6.45
CA LYS A 44 29.83 -14.16 7.66
C LYS A 44 28.75 -13.82 8.68
N THR A 45 28.50 -14.74 9.61
CA THR A 45 27.44 -14.61 10.63
C THR A 45 27.69 -13.45 11.59
N VAL A 46 28.92 -12.96 11.69
CA VAL A 46 29.30 -11.84 12.56
C VAL A 46 29.80 -10.68 11.71
N ILE A 47 28.94 -9.68 11.56
CA ILE A 47 29.29 -8.37 10.99
C ILE A 47 29.89 -7.53 12.12
N GLU A 48 31.17 -7.15 11.98
CA GLU A 48 31.83 -6.31 12.97
C GLU A 48 31.26 -4.88 13.00
N LYS A 49 31.32 -4.22 14.16
CA LYS A 49 30.87 -2.83 14.30
C LYS A 49 31.70 -1.92 13.39
N SER A 50 31.04 -0.99 12.71
CA SER A 50 31.71 -0.02 11.82
C SER A 50 32.65 0.90 12.62
N PRO A 51 33.92 1.06 12.22
CA PRO A 51 34.87 1.94 12.91
C PRO A 51 34.56 3.43 12.66
N PHE A 52 33.71 3.75 11.69
CA PHE A 52 33.36 5.12 11.32
C PHE A 52 32.04 5.60 11.94
N LEU A 53 31.30 4.70 12.61
CA LEU A 53 30.02 5.04 13.21
C LEU A 53 30.15 5.09 14.74
N PRO A 54 29.68 6.17 15.39
CA PRO A 54 29.64 6.22 16.84
C PRO A 54 28.63 5.22 17.39
N GLU A 55 28.86 4.75 18.62
CA GLU A 55 27.90 3.91 19.33
C GLU A 55 26.72 4.75 19.82
N ILE A 56 25.61 4.68 19.07
CA ILE A 56 24.40 5.43 19.38
C ILE A 56 23.60 4.66 20.44
N THR A 57 23.60 5.18 21.67
CA THR A 57 22.75 4.67 22.76
C THR A 57 21.47 5.48 22.94
N TYR A 58 20.52 4.93 23.71
CA TYR A 58 19.24 5.57 24.00
C TYR A 58 19.38 6.93 24.71
N ALA A 59 20.46 7.13 25.48
CA ALA A 59 20.75 8.37 26.19
C ALA A 59 20.86 9.58 25.26
N HIS A 60 21.39 9.40 24.03
CA HIS A 60 21.49 10.48 23.04
C HIS A 60 20.11 11.01 22.60
N PHE A 61 19.07 10.18 22.71
CA PHE A 61 17.71 10.56 22.33
C PHE A 61 16.90 11.10 23.50
N GLU A 62 17.40 11.08 24.73
CA GLU A 62 16.63 11.43 25.93
C GLU A 62 16.13 12.88 25.89
N SER A 63 16.96 13.81 25.41
CA SER A 63 16.58 15.22 25.21
C SER A 63 15.45 15.37 24.18
N TYR A 64 15.56 14.65 23.05
CA TYR A 64 14.53 14.64 22.01
C TYR A 64 13.23 14.05 22.53
N LEU A 65 13.29 12.89 23.19
CA LEU A 65 12.12 12.21 23.75
C LEU A 65 11.48 13.02 24.87
N ARG A 66 12.24 13.76 25.67
CA ARG A 66 11.70 14.67 26.68
C ARG A 66 11.01 15.87 26.04
N LYS A 67 11.57 16.43 24.97
CA LYS A 67 11.02 17.59 24.25
C LYS A 67 9.76 17.23 23.47
N TYR A 68 9.78 16.14 22.71
CA TYR A 68 8.70 15.78 21.78
C TYR A 68 7.79 14.66 22.31
N GLY A 69 8.22 13.88 23.30
CA GLY A 69 7.45 12.77 23.85
C GLY A 69 6.15 13.22 24.53
N LYS A 70 6.11 14.42 25.14
CA LYS A 70 4.85 14.98 25.68
C LYS A 70 3.85 15.28 24.56
N ARG A 71 4.31 15.88 23.47
CA ARG A 71 3.48 16.18 22.28
C ARG A 71 3.00 14.90 21.61
N TYR A 72 3.88 13.92 21.47
CA TYR A 72 3.56 12.60 20.93
C TYR A 72 2.53 11.85 21.79
N LYS A 73 2.73 11.78 23.11
CA LYS A 73 1.76 11.16 24.03
C LYS A 73 0.40 11.86 24.00
N ARG A 74 0.37 13.20 23.89
CA ARG A 74 -0.86 13.96 23.72
C ARG A 74 -1.54 13.65 22.38
N HIS A 75 -0.77 13.60 21.30
CA HIS A 75 -1.28 13.22 19.98
C HIS A 75 -1.87 11.80 20.00
N LEU A 76 -1.17 10.82 20.58
CA LEU A 76 -1.63 9.44 20.68
C LEU A 76 -2.93 9.33 21.49
N ARG A 77 -3.06 10.08 22.58
CA ARG A 77 -4.31 10.15 23.36
C ARG A 77 -5.45 10.80 22.56
N LEU A 78 -5.17 11.89 21.85
CA LEU A 78 -6.16 12.58 21.02
C LEU A 78 -6.56 11.78 19.77
N SER A 79 -5.64 11.02 19.19
CA SER A 79 -5.98 10.05 18.16
C SER A 79 -6.89 9.00 18.79
N GLN A 80 -6.49 8.39 19.91
CA GLN A 80 -7.25 7.35 20.62
C GLN A 80 -8.68 7.79 21.01
N THR A 81 -8.85 8.99 21.55
CA THR A 81 -10.18 9.53 21.92
C THR A 81 -11.03 9.97 20.73
N LYS A 82 -10.42 10.31 19.58
CA LYS A 82 -11.17 10.43 18.33
C LYS A 82 -11.75 9.08 17.91
N PHE A 83 -11.06 7.95 18.13
CA PHE A 83 -11.62 6.62 17.83
C PHE A 83 -12.82 6.25 18.72
N GLU A 84 -12.81 6.59 20.02
CA GLU A 84 -13.96 6.30 20.90
C GLU A 84 -15.16 7.23 20.65
N ASN A 85 -14.93 8.48 20.25
CA ASN A 85 -16.01 9.40 19.84
C ASN A 85 -16.48 9.19 18.38
N ILE A 86 -15.84 8.29 17.64
CA ILE A 86 -16.37 7.67 16.41
C ILE A 86 -17.17 6.40 16.79
N GLN A 87 -17.64 6.25 18.04
CA GLN A 87 -18.95 5.67 18.26
C GLN A 87 -19.94 6.51 17.49
N ILE A 88 -20.24 6.08 16.25
CA ILE A 88 -21.38 6.39 15.40
C ILE A 88 -22.28 7.44 16.08
N LYS A 89 -21.83 8.70 16.09
CA LYS A 89 -22.78 9.78 16.16
C LYS A 89 -23.48 9.62 14.85
N GLN A 90 -24.64 8.94 14.91
CA GLN A 90 -25.69 8.97 13.91
C GLN A 90 -25.52 10.30 13.19
N PRO A 91 -25.25 10.31 11.88
CA PRO A 91 -24.99 11.54 11.18
C PRO A 91 -26.14 12.45 11.57
N LYS A 92 -25.86 13.45 12.42
CA LYS A 92 -26.76 14.59 12.55
C LYS A 92 -26.84 14.99 11.11
N SER A 93 -28.00 14.78 10.47
CA SER A 93 -28.13 14.91 9.02
C SER A 93 -27.34 16.14 8.68
N THR A 94 -26.17 15.92 8.06
CA THR A 94 -25.44 17.04 7.52
C THR A 94 -26.40 17.40 6.44
N ASN A 95 -27.29 18.35 6.75
CA ASN A 95 -28.12 19.00 5.76
C ASN A 95 -27.05 19.49 4.80
N LEU A 96 -26.82 18.69 3.76
CA LEU A 96 -26.04 19.11 2.64
C LEU A 96 -26.74 20.41 2.30
N ASN A 97 -26.04 21.53 2.34
CA ASN A 97 -26.63 22.82 1.98
C ASN A 97 -26.85 22.85 0.45
N THR A 98 -27.49 21.80 -0.09
CA THR A 98 -28.06 21.69 -1.41
C THR A 98 -29.38 22.43 -1.47
N ASP A 99 -29.83 23.07 -0.39
CA ASP A 99 -31.01 23.94 -0.36
C ASP A 99 -30.99 25.00 -1.47
N ASN A 100 -29.78 25.41 -1.92
CA ASN A 100 -29.59 26.37 -3.00
C ASN A 100 -29.57 25.74 -4.40
N ILE A 101 -29.51 24.40 -4.51
CA ILE A 101 -29.48 23.67 -5.77
C ILE A 101 -30.88 23.11 -6.05
N PRO A 102 -31.54 23.53 -7.14
CA PRO A 102 -32.85 22.99 -7.51
C PRO A 102 -32.82 21.47 -7.65
N GLU A 103 -33.80 20.79 -7.03
CA GLU A 103 -33.87 19.31 -7.03
C GLU A 103 -33.87 18.69 -8.43
N ILE A 104 -34.34 19.42 -9.45
CA ILE A 104 -34.30 19.00 -10.85
C ILE A 104 -32.92 18.54 -11.30
N TYR A 105 -31.85 19.20 -10.82
CA TYR A 105 -30.46 18.86 -11.15
C TYR A 105 -29.92 17.68 -10.35
N LEU A 106 -30.58 17.30 -9.25
CA LEU A 106 -30.20 16.20 -8.38
C LEU A 106 -30.96 14.90 -8.70
N ARG A 107 -31.92 14.94 -9.64
CA ARG A 107 -32.69 13.76 -10.04
C ARG A 107 -31.79 12.76 -10.76
N HIS A 108 -31.82 11.51 -10.31
CA HIS A 108 -31.09 10.41 -10.95
C HIS A 108 -31.51 10.17 -12.41
N GLN A 109 -32.76 10.51 -12.73
CA GLN A 109 -33.33 10.46 -14.07
C GLN A 109 -33.52 11.89 -14.58
N PHE A 110 -32.42 12.53 -14.99
CA PHE A 110 -32.45 13.82 -15.66
C PHE A 110 -32.71 13.61 -17.16
N ASN A 111 -33.83 14.11 -17.67
CA ASN A 111 -34.22 13.93 -19.07
C ASN A 111 -34.57 15.25 -19.75
N LEU A 112 -33.63 15.80 -20.52
CA LEU A 112 -33.81 17.02 -21.30
C LEU A 112 -34.76 16.87 -22.49
N ASN A 113 -35.16 15.64 -22.83
CA ASN A 113 -36.13 15.40 -23.90
C ASN A 113 -37.57 15.71 -23.46
N ASP A 114 -37.83 15.85 -22.15
CA ASP A 114 -39.12 16.34 -21.66
C ASP A 114 -39.16 17.87 -21.81
N PRO A 115 -40.11 18.43 -22.60
CA PRO A 115 -40.25 19.88 -22.78
C PRO A 115 -40.40 20.65 -21.46
N LYS A 116 -40.95 20.01 -20.42
CA LYS A 116 -41.12 20.64 -19.11
C LYS A 116 -39.79 20.82 -18.39
N VAL A 117 -38.96 19.78 -18.37
CA VAL A 117 -37.61 19.82 -17.80
C VAL A 117 -36.74 20.81 -18.56
N PHE A 118 -36.86 20.81 -19.90
CA PHE A 118 -36.14 21.74 -20.75
C PHE A 118 -36.50 23.21 -20.44
N ALA A 119 -37.80 23.54 -20.34
CA ALA A 119 -38.24 24.90 -20.01
C ALA A 119 -37.88 25.33 -18.58
N GLU A 120 -37.80 24.38 -17.64
CA GLU A 120 -37.42 24.66 -16.25
C GLU A 120 -35.91 24.96 -16.12
N VAL A 121 -35.07 24.26 -16.89
CA VAL A 121 -33.61 24.47 -16.95
C VAL A 121 -33.26 25.69 -17.80
N PHE A 122 -33.79 25.76 -19.02
CA PHE A 122 -33.55 26.85 -19.97
C PHE A 122 -34.68 27.88 -19.82
N GLN A 123 -34.63 28.63 -18.72
CA GLN A 123 -35.56 29.73 -18.46
C GLN A 123 -35.43 30.80 -19.55
N GLU A 124 -36.54 31.20 -20.18
CA GLU A 124 -36.53 32.15 -21.31
C GLU A 124 -35.91 33.52 -20.99
N ASN A 125 -35.78 33.86 -19.71
CA ASN A 125 -35.28 35.15 -19.24
C ASN A 125 -33.77 35.17 -18.94
N LYS A 126 -33.08 34.02 -19.00
CA LYS A 126 -31.64 33.92 -18.69
C LYS A 126 -30.85 33.75 -19.99
N THR A 127 -29.71 34.43 -20.09
CA THR A 127 -28.80 34.19 -21.20
C THR A 127 -28.05 32.87 -21.00
N GLU A 128 -27.46 32.33 -22.06
CA GLU A 128 -26.62 31.14 -22.01
C GLU A 128 -25.48 31.29 -20.98
N HIS A 129 -24.89 32.49 -20.90
CA HIS A 129 -23.81 32.79 -19.97
C HIS A 129 -24.29 32.79 -18.52
N ASP A 130 -25.46 33.38 -18.23
CA ASP A 130 -26.02 33.40 -16.88
C ASP A 130 -26.31 31.99 -16.37
N LEU A 131 -26.83 31.12 -17.26
CA LEU A 131 -27.09 29.72 -16.94
C LEU A 131 -25.78 28.94 -16.71
N GLN A 132 -24.77 29.18 -17.53
CA GLN A 132 -23.46 28.53 -17.39
C GLN A 132 -22.78 28.89 -16.06
N ASP A 133 -22.82 30.17 -15.68
CA ASP A 133 -22.26 30.63 -14.40
C ASP A 133 -23.00 30.02 -13.20
N GLU A 134 -24.34 29.94 -13.27
CA GLU A 134 -25.17 29.33 -12.23
C GLU A 134 -24.90 27.83 -12.08
N LEU A 135 -24.80 27.09 -13.20
CA LEU A 135 -24.44 25.66 -13.17
C LEU A 135 -23.02 25.44 -12.64
N SER A 136 -22.08 26.33 -12.99
CA SER A 136 -20.70 26.27 -12.47
C SER A 136 -20.67 26.48 -10.96
N TYR A 137 -21.44 27.44 -10.44
CA TYR A 137 -21.59 27.66 -9.00
C TYR A 137 -22.17 26.44 -8.27
N TYR A 138 -23.15 25.74 -8.87
CA TYR A 138 -23.68 24.51 -8.29
C TYR A 138 -22.64 23.38 -8.28
N LEU A 139 -21.84 23.24 -9.34
CA LEU A 139 -20.76 22.26 -9.37
C LEU A 139 -19.72 22.52 -8.29
N ASP A 140 -19.24 23.76 -8.13
CA ASP A 140 -18.30 24.14 -7.07
C ASP A 140 -18.85 23.75 -5.68
N THR A 141 -20.15 24.00 -5.45
CA THR A 141 -20.82 23.65 -4.20
C THR A 141 -20.84 22.13 -3.98
N VAL A 142 -21.18 21.34 -5.00
CA VAL A 142 -21.21 19.87 -4.91
C VAL A 142 -19.80 19.31 -4.71
N GLU A 143 -18.80 19.85 -5.38
CA GLU A 143 -17.40 19.45 -5.23
C GLU A 143 -16.90 19.66 -3.80
N GLU A 144 -17.18 20.83 -3.22
CA GLU A 144 -16.85 21.10 -1.82
C GLU A 144 -17.52 20.09 -0.87
N GLN A 145 -18.80 19.78 -1.11
CA GLN A 145 -19.53 18.80 -0.30
C GLN A 145 -19.00 17.37 -0.44
N ILE A 146 -18.63 16.96 -1.66
CA ILE A 146 -18.00 15.66 -1.90
C ILE A 146 -16.66 15.60 -1.18
N ALA A 147 -15.81 16.62 -1.32
CA ALA A 147 -14.53 16.68 -0.63
C ALA A 147 -14.68 16.59 0.89
N HIS A 148 -15.67 17.29 1.45
CA HIS A 148 -16.00 17.24 2.87
C HIS A 148 -16.48 15.84 3.31
N GLN A 149 -17.38 15.21 2.54
CA GLN A 149 -17.87 13.86 2.82
C GLN A 149 -16.77 12.80 2.71
N VAL A 150 -15.93 12.89 1.67
CA VAL A 150 -14.77 12.02 1.50
C VAL A 150 -13.83 12.20 2.69
N SER A 151 -13.51 13.43 3.08
CA SER A 151 -12.66 13.69 4.26
C SER A 151 -13.20 13.06 5.53
N GLN A 152 -14.50 13.24 5.82
CA GLN A 152 -15.15 12.65 7.00
C GLN A 152 -15.11 11.12 7.00
N LYS A 153 -15.35 10.49 5.85
CA LYS A 153 -15.41 9.02 5.75
C LYS A 153 -14.05 8.37 5.54
N SER A 154 -13.05 9.12 5.04
CA SER A 154 -11.73 8.62 4.66
C SER A 154 -11.00 7.93 5.82
N GLY A 155 -11.14 8.43 7.05
CA GLY A 155 -10.48 7.87 8.22
C GLY A 155 -10.84 6.39 8.47
N ALA A 156 -12.10 6.02 8.31
CA ALA A 156 -12.54 4.63 8.47
C ALA A 156 -12.10 3.74 7.30
N PHE A 157 -12.16 4.27 6.06
CA PHE A 157 -11.73 3.55 4.87
C PHE A 157 -10.23 3.24 4.89
N PHE A 158 -9.39 4.23 5.20
CA PHE A 158 -7.94 4.02 5.31
C PHE A 158 -7.60 3.08 6.47
N HIS A 159 -8.33 3.13 7.59
CA HIS A 159 -8.10 2.20 8.69
C HIS A 159 -8.46 0.75 8.34
N ALA A 160 -9.56 0.52 7.62
CA ALA A 160 -9.90 -0.81 7.12
C ALA A 160 -8.82 -1.35 6.16
N MET A 161 -8.29 -0.47 5.30
CA MET A 161 -7.18 -0.80 4.39
C MET A 161 -5.90 -1.15 5.16
N THR A 162 -5.47 -0.32 6.13
CA THR A 162 -4.28 -0.61 6.95
C THR A 162 -4.45 -1.86 7.80
N SER A 163 -5.65 -2.10 8.35
CA SER A 163 -5.96 -3.34 9.09
C SER A 163 -5.84 -4.56 8.19
N HIS A 164 -6.37 -4.48 6.96
CA HIS A 164 -6.24 -5.54 5.96
C HIS A 164 -4.77 -5.79 5.58
N ASP A 165 -3.99 -4.73 5.32
CA ASP A 165 -2.55 -4.83 5.02
C ASP A 165 -1.77 -5.47 6.18
N THR A 166 -2.09 -5.10 7.42
CA THR A 166 -1.46 -5.66 8.63
C THR A 166 -1.77 -7.15 8.79
N ILE A 167 -3.02 -7.56 8.55
CA ILE A 167 -3.43 -8.97 8.61
C ILE A 167 -2.73 -9.77 7.51
N MET A 168 -2.65 -9.23 6.30
CA MET A 168 -1.97 -9.87 5.16
C MET A 168 -0.47 -10.03 5.41
N GLU A 169 0.19 -9.04 6.01
CA GLU A 169 1.61 -9.12 6.41
C GLU A 169 1.85 -10.19 7.50
N GLN A 170 0.93 -10.31 8.47
CA GLN A 170 0.99 -11.35 9.49
C GLN A 170 0.78 -12.76 8.91
N MET A 171 -0.10 -12.92 7.93
CA MET A 171 -0.31 -14.20 7.25
C MET A 171 0.88 -14.59 6.36
N GLY A 172 1.55 -13.61 5.74
CA GLY A 172 2.75 -13.83 4.93
C GLY A 172 4.01 -14.18 5.74
N THR A 173 4.05 -13.82 7.02
CA THR A 173 5.17 -14.12 7.95
C THR A 173 4.92 -15.36 8.81
N ALA A 174 3.71 -15.94 8.78
CA ALA A 174 3.33 -17.14 9.52
C ALA A 174 3.68 -18.47 8.82
N TRP A 175 4.57 -18.45 7.82
CA TRP A 175 5.08 -19.64 7.12
C TRP A 175 6.61 -19.64 7.08
#